data_AF-X0XDB8-F1
#
_entry.id   AF-X0XDB8-F1
#
_cell.length_a   1.000
_cell.length_b   1.000
_cell.length_c   1.000
_cell.angle_alpha   90.00
_cell.angle_beta   90.00
_cell.angle_gamma   90.00
#
_symmetry.space_group_name_H-M   'P 1'
#
loop_
_entity.id
_entity.type
_entity.pdbx_description
1 polymer ?
#
loop_
_entity_poly.entity_id
_entity_poly.type
_entity_poly.pdbx_seq_one_letter_code
_entity_poly.pdbx_strand_id
1 'polypeptide(L)'
;PEGWDNQLDNEVIVNMSYVDYFRAYMNDYINWVTYYGADLGTLHINGSMGTTIKFGWNVSKDYDFTKIEPLPRAKGAKSYRLYGILGCEGTWVLYNALIDGSMFNDGHSIKSKEYLGEFFTGVTIETHNIELTTMYTIRSQEFYWQEHPSKFGAVSVAYKW
;
A
#
# COMPACT_ATOMS: atom_id res chain seq x y z
N PRO A 1 14.70 -6.13 24.52
CA PRO A 1 14.94 -4.83 23.85
C PRO A 1 14.65 -3.70 24.84
N GLU A 2 15.57 -2.75 25.02
CA GLU A 2 15.51 -1.73 26.10
C GLU A 2 14.66 -0.49 25.75
N GLY A 3 14.00 -0.47 24.58
CA GLY A 3 13.21 0.70 24.12
C GLY A 3 11.72 0.65 24.45
N TRP A 4 11.21 -0.47 24.96
CA TRP A 4 9.77 -0.66 25.23
C TRP A 4 9.24 0.22 26.36
N ASP A 5 10.11 0.66 27.27
CA ASP A 5 9.74 1.55 28.36
C ASP A 5 9.39 2.97 27.89
N ASN A 6 9.74 3.34 26.65
CA ASN A 6 9.40 4.62 26.02
C ASN A 6 8.41 4.47 24.85
N GLN A 7 7.59 3.41 24.86
CA GLN A 7 6.55 3.21 23.85
C GLN A 7 5.48 4.30 23.91
N LEU A 8 4.75 4.48 22.81
CA LEU A 8 3.57 5.34 22.80
C LEU A 8 2.52 4.82 23.78
N ASP A 9 1.88 5.75 24.47
CA ASP A 9 0.76 5.44 25.36
C ASP A 9 -0.44 4.89 24.58
N ASN A 10 -1.27 4.10 25.26
CA ASN A 10 -2.47 3.56 24.67
C ASN A 10 -3.50 4.67 24.38
N GLU A 11 -4.01 4.70 23.16
CA GLU A 11 -5.03 5.64 22.72
C GLU A 11 -6.09 4.91 21.87
N VAL A 12 -7.35 5.37 21.95
CA VAL A 12 -8.40 4.86 21.06
C VAL A 12 -8.20 5.44 19.66
N ILE A 13 -8.00 4.56 18.68
CA ILE A 13 -7.84 4.93 17.28
C ILE A 13 -9.19 4.89 16.57
N VAL A 14 -9.55 6.00 15.92
CA VAL A 14 -10.67 6.07 14.97
C VAL A 14 -10.17 6.73 13.70
N ASN A 15 -10.25 6.02 12.58
CA ASN A 15 -9.87 6.52 11.26
C ASN A 15 -10.96 6.24 10.23
N MET A 16 -11.21 7.23 9.38
CA MET A 16 -12.02 7.13 8.18
C MET A 16 -11.11 7.21 6.96
N SER A 17 -11.33 6.31 6.01
CA SER A 17 -10.56 6.24 4.77
C SER A 17 -11.49 6.33 3.56
N TYR A 18 -11.09 7.12 2.56
CA TYR A 18 -11.75 7.20 1.27
C TYR A 18 -10.74 6.96 0.17
N VAL A 19 -11.07 6.11 -0.80
CA VAL A 19 -10.26 5.87 -2.00
C VAL A 19 -11.20 5.76 -3.20
N ASP A 20 -10.80 6.39 -4.30
CA ASP A 20 -11.48 6.29 -5.57
C ASP A 20 -10.50 5.96 -6.68
N TYR A 21 -10.99 5.19 -7.66
CA TYR A 21 -10.17 4.54 -8.67
C TYR A 21 -10.64 4.91 -10.07
N PHE A 22 -9.69 5.18 -10.94
CA PHE A 22 -9.94 5.49 -12.34
C PHE A 22 -9.13 4.55 -13.23
N ARG A 23 -9.79 4.02 -14.26
CA ARG A 23 -9.12 3.23 -15.29
C ARG A 23 -8.61 4.15 -16.39
N ALA A 24 -7.29 4.29 -16.47
CA ALA A 24 -6.66 5.08 -17.53
C ALA A 24 -6.62 4.31 -18.86
N TYR A 25 -6.35 3.00 -18.81
CA TYR A 25 -6.28 2.15 -20.00
C TYR A 25 -6.53 0.67 -19.67
N MET A 26 -7.12 -0.08 -20.59
CA MET A 26 -7.27 -1.53 -20.43
C MET A 26 -7.40 -2.26 -21.77
N ASN A 27 -6.63 -3.34 -21.90
CA ASN A 27 -6.82 -4.40 -22.90
C ASN A 27 -6.48 -5.76 -22.27
N ASP A 28 -6.25 -6.80 -23.07
CA ASP A 28 -5.93 -8.14 -22.56
C ASP A 28 -4.49 -8.30 -22.05
N TYR A 29 -3.62 -7.34 -22.36
CA TYR A 29 -2.20 -7.33 -22.04
C TYR A 29 -1.78 -6.24 -21.06
N ILE A 30 -2.55 -5.17 -20.92
CA ILE A 30 -2.23 -4.00 -20.09
C ILE A 30 -3.50 -3.57 -19.35
N ASN A 31 -3.39 -3.36 -18.04
CA ASN A 31 -4.40 -2.70 -17.22
C ASN A 31 -3.71 -1.56 -16.45
N TRP A 32 -4.10 -0.33 -16.73
CA TRP A 32 -3.58 0.87 -16.09
C TRP A 32 -4.68 1.52 -15.26
N VAL A 33 -4.46 1.56 -13.96
CA VAL A 33 -5.34 2.16 -12.96
C VAL A 33 -4.59 3.27 -12.24
N THR A 34 -5.27 4.38 -12.03
CA THR A 34 -4.84 5.47 -11.14
C THR A 34 -5.84 5.56 -10.01
N TYR A 35 -5.42 6.05 -8.85
CA TYR A 35 -6.28 6.23 -7.70
C TYR A 35 -5.81 7.42 -6.87
N TYR A 36 -6.71 7.89 -6.03
CA TYR A 36 -6.47 8.91 -5.04
C TYR A 36 -7.31 8.60 -3.81
N GLY A 37 -6.84 9.04 -2.66
CA GLY A 37 -7.53 8.81 -1.42
C GLY A 37 -7.14 9.81 -0.36
N ALA A 38 -7.82 9.71 0.76
CA ALA A 38 -7.50 10.45 1.95
C ALA A 38 -7.90 9.66 3.19
N ASP A 39 -7.10 9.81 4.24
CA ASP A 39 -7.41 9.34 5.58
C ASP A 39 -7.64 10.53 6.49
N LEU A 40 -8.62 10.40 7.38
CA LEU A 40 -8.90 11.38 8.42
C LEU A 40 -9.24 10.66 9.72
N GLY A 41 -8.46 10.91 10.76
CA GLY A 41 -8.70 10.33 12.07
C GLY A 41 -7.57 10.60 13.06
N THR A 42 -7.58 9.84 14.15
CA THR A 42 -6.64 9.98 15.28
C THR A 42 -5.35 9.19 15.07
N LEU A 43 -5.25 8.30 14.08
CA LEU A 43 -4.01 7.62 13.70
C LEU A 43 -3.30 8.33 12.55
N HIS A 44 -4.03 8.63 11.47
CA HIS A 44 -3.45 9.30 10.30
C HIS A 44 -4.40 10.37 9.75
N ILE A 45 -3.80 11.49 9.31
CA ILE A 45 -4.44 12.46 8.43
C ILE A 45 -3.53 12.62 7.21
N ASN A 46 -3.99 12.20 6.04
CA ASN A 46 -3.19 12.24 4.83
C ASN A 46 -4.06 12.33 3.57
N GLY A 47 -3.43 12.70 2.45
CA GLY A 47 -3.98 12.51 1.12
C GLY A 47 -2.98 11.74 0.26
N SER A 48 -3.45 10.80 -0.54
CA SER A 48 -2.60 9.96 -1.39
C SER A 48 -3.08 9.98 -2.83
N MET A 49 -2.13 9.82 -3.76
CA MET A 49 -2.42 9.61 -5.17
C MET A 49 -1.39 8.67 -5.75
N GLY A 50 -1.86 7.66 -6.49
CA GLY A 50 -1.00 6.62 -7.02
C GLY A 50 -1.48 6.08 -8.34
N THR A 51 -0.62 5.31 -8.97
CA THR A 51 -0.91 4.66 -10.25
C THR A 51 -0.27 3.28 -10.31
N THR A 52 -0.90 2.38 -11.03
CA THR A 52 -0.46 1.01 -11.22
C THR A 52 -0.70 0.57 -12.65
N ILE A 53 0.30 -0.08 -13.23
CA ILE A 53 0.27 -0.67 -14.56
C ILE A 53 0.55 -2.16 -14.38
N LYS A 54 -0.43 -2.99 -14.74
CA LYS A 54 -0.27 -4.44 -14.90
C LYS A 54 -0.03 -4.72 -16.37
N PHE A 55 0.96 -5.55 -16.70
CA PHE A 55 1.30 -5.87 -18.08
C PHE A 55 1.74 -7.34 -18.23
N GLY A 56 1.22 -8.05 -19.23
CA GLY A 56 1.54 -9.46 -19.46
C GLY A 56 0.42 -10.20 -20.17
N TRP A 57 0.30 -11.50 -19.94
CA TRP A 57 -0.75 -12.33 -20.53
C TRP A 57 -1.97 -12.37 -19.61
N ASN A 58 -3.14 -11.97 -20.16
CA ASN A 58 -4.45 -12.11 -19.52
C ASN A 58 -4.47 -11.37 -18.19
N VAL A 59 -4.02 -10.11 -18.21
CA VAL A 59 -3.91 -9.27 -17.02
C VAL A 59 -5.24 -9.18 -16.29
N SER A 60 -5.20 -9.15 -14.96
CA SER A 60 -6.42 -8.93 -14.19
C SER A 60 -7.01 -7.55 -14.52
N LYS A 61 -8.34 -7.50 -14.69
CA LYS A 61 -9.10 -6.29 -15.06
C LYS A 61 -9.81 -5.67 -13.86
N ASP A 62 -9.35 -5.98 -12.66
CA ASP A 62 -9.79 -5.37 -11.41
C ASP A 62 -9.16 -3.99 -11.21
N TYR A 63 -9.71 -3.25 -10.25
CA TYR A 63 -9.09 -2.04 -9.70
C TYR A 63 -8.20 -2.36 -8.50
N ASP A 64 -8.22 -3.61 -8.04
CA ASP A 64 -7.50 -4.05 -6.86
C ASP A 64 -6.01 -3.87 -7.07
N PHE A 65 -5.46 -2.99 -6.24
CA PHE A 65 -4.06 -2.94 -5.90
C PHE A 65 -3.99 -2.86 -4.38
N THR A 66 -3.73 -4.00 -3.76
CA THR A 66 -3.64 -4.08 -2.31
C THR A 66 -2.18 -3.95 -1.90
N LYS A 67 -1.85 -2.78 -1.36
CA LYS A 67 -0.47 -2.45 -0.95
C LYS A 67 0.04 -3.33 0.17
N ILE A 68 -0.86 -3.73 1.09
CA ILE A 68 -0.87 -4.85 2.05
C ILE A 68 -2.27 -4.75 2.72
N GLU A 69 -3.31 -5.29 2.11
CA GLU A 69 -4.58 -5.61 2.83
C GLU A 69 -4.90 -7.07 2.52
N PRO A 70 -5.60 -7.79 3.41
CA PRO A 70 -6.06 -9.15 3.12
C PRO A 70 -6.75 -9.15 1.76
N LEU A 71 -6.13 -9.86 0.82
CA LEU A 71 -6.45 -9.80 -0.60
C LEU A 71 -7.96 -9.90 -0.82
N PRO A 72 -8.59 -8.95 -1.54
CA PRO A 72 -9.96 -9.12 -1.95
C PRO A 72 -10.09 -10.43 -2.73
N ARG A 73 -11.13 -11.19 -2.37
CA ARG A 73 -11.46 -12.52 -2.92
C ARG A 73 -11.17 -12.57 -4.41
N ALA A 74 -10.08 -13.23 -4.75
CA ALA A 74 -9.71 -13.42 -6.12
C ALA A 74 -10.81 -14.24 -6.80
N LYS A 75 -11.63 -13.59 -7.63
CA LYS A 75 -12.59 -14.30 -8.50
C LYS A 75 -11.74 -15.17 -9.41
N GLY A 76 -11.84 -16.49 -9.27
CA GLY A 76 -10.95 -17.43 -9.96
C GLY A 76 -10.79 -17.09 -11.43
N ALA A 77 -9.55 -16.97 -11.91
CA ALA A 77 -9.32 -16.86 -13.33
C ALA A 77 -9.82 -18.13 -14.01
N LYS A 78 -10.61 -17.94 -15.07
CA LYS A 78 -11.03 -19.02 -15.96
C LYS A 78 -9.87 -19.59 -16.79
N SER A 79 -8.66 -19.01 -16.68
CA SER A 79 -7.50 -19.32 -17.53
C SER A 79 -6.22 -18.85 -16.85
N TYR A 80 -5.07 -19.39 -17.28
CA TYR A 80 -3.76 -18.97 -16.80
C TYR A 80 -3.53 -17.47 -17.00
N ARG A 81 -2.85 -16.83 -16.03
CA ARG A 81 -2.38 -15.45 -16.11
C ARG A 81 -0.92 -15.37 -15.70
N LEU A 82 -0.17 -14.52 -16.38
CA LEU A 82 1.20 -14.19 -16.04
C LEU A 82 1.43 -12.72 -16.37
N TYR A 83 1.62 -11.88 -15.36
CA TYR A 83 1.81 -10.46 -15.57
C TYR A 83 2.73 -9.83 -14.53
N GLY A 84 3.44 -8.79 -14.98
CA GLY A 84 4.17 -7.86 -14.14
C GLY A 84 3.27 -6.75 -13.63
N ILE A 85 3.70 -6.14 -12.52
CA ILE A 85 3.05 -5.00 -11.87
C ILE A 85 4.12 -3.94 -11.68
N LEU A 86 3.80 -2.69 -12.04
CA LEU A 86 4.60 -1.51 -11.72
C LEU A 86 3.67 -0.45 -11.16
N GLY A 87 4.12 0.27 -10.15
CA GLY A 87 3.38 1.43 -9.69
C GLY A 87 4.16 2.33 -8.76
N CYS A 88 3.56 3.48 -8.51
CA CYS A 88 4.08 4.48 -7.59
C CYS A 88 2.92 5.18 -6.89
N GLU A 89 3.21 5.73 -5.72
CA GLU A 89 2.28 6.56 -4.95
C GLU A 89 3.03 7.71 -4.31
N GLY A 90 2.40 8.88 -4.31
CA GLY A 90 2.78 9.99 -3.46
C GLY A 90 1.73 10.20 -2.38
N THR A 91 2.19 10.39 -1.14
CA THR A 91 1.32 10.63 0.01
C THR A 91 1.76 11.90 0.70
N TRP A 92 0.81 12.82 0.87
CA TRP A 92 0.95 14.03 1.67
C TRP A 92 0.43 13.75 3.08
N VAL A 93 1.35 13.66 4.03
CA VAL A 93 1.08 13.36 5.44
C VAL A 93 0.94 14.68 6.20
N LEU A 94 -0.22 14.87 6.81
CA LEU A 94 -0.48 15.99 7.73
C LEU A 94 -0.30 15.57 9.19
N TYR A 95 -0.58 14.31 9.50
CA TYR A 95 -0.42 13.75 10.84
C TYR A 95 -0.24 12.24 10.78
N ASN A 96 0.69 11.72 11.58
CA ASN A 96 0.87 10.30 11.84
C ASN A 96 1.16 10.04 13.32
N ALA A 97 0.20 9.51 14.06
CA ALA A 97 0.32 9.27 15.49
C ALA A 97 1.46 8.31 15.87
N LEU A 98 1.88 7.42 14.97
CA LEU A 98 3.00 6.50 15.20
C LEU A 98 4.37 7.19 15.21
N ILE A 99 4.46 8.38 14.58
CA ILE A 99 5.69 9.16 14.46
C ILE A 99 5.59 10.45 15.28
N ASP A 100 4.50 11.20 15.09
CA ASP A 100 4.25 12.51 15.70
C ASP A 100 3.76 12.39 17.16
N GLY A 101 3.40 11.19 17.62
CA GLY A 101 2.92 10.94 18.96
C GLY A 101 1.39 11.03 19.10
N SER A 102 0.91 10.71 20.29
CA SER A 102 -0.52 10.66 20.64
C SER A 102 -1.23 11.99 20.38
N MET A 103 -2.49 11.93 19.94
CA MET A 103 -3.30 13.13 19.68
C MET A 103 -3.86 13.73 20.98
N PHE A 104 -4.04 12.89 22.01
CA PHE A 104 -4.67 13.26 23.27
C PHE A 104 -3.73 13.24 24.48
N ASN A 105 -2.57 12.60 24.39
CA ASN A 105 -1.61 12.50 25.48
C ASN A 105 -0.28 13.15 25.10
N ASP A 106 0.36 13.84 26.05
CA ASP A 106 1.71 14.37 25.88
C ASP A 106 2.73 13.22 26.01
N GLY A 107 3.53 12.99 24.96
CA GLY A 107 4.49 11.89 24.91
C GLY A 107 5.64 12.14 23.93
N HIS A 108 6.41 11.09 23.63
CA HIS A 108 7.52 11.18 22.69
C HIS A 108 7.01 11.39 21.24
N SER A 109 7.48 12.47 20.61
CA SER A 109 7.19 12.79 19.21
C SER A 109 8.48 12.95 18.41
N ILE A 110 8.50 12.44 17.18
CA ILE A 110 9.52 12.75 16.17
C ILE A 110 8.84 13.53 15.05
N LYS A 111 9.55 14.49 14.44
CA LYS A 111 9.00 15.21 13.30
C LYS A 111 8.89 14.29 12.08
N SER A 112 7.66 13.97 11.66
CA SER A 112 7.38 13.28 10.40
C SER A 112 7.73 14.15 9.18
N LYS A 113 7.96 13.50 8.04
CA LYS A 113 8.05 14.20 6.75
C LYS A 113 6.67 14.35 6.15
N GLU A 114 6.41 15.54 5.60
CA GLU A 114 5.13 15.86 4.97
C GLU A 114 4.89 15.05 3.68
N TYR A 115 5.94 14.59 2.99
CA TYR A 115 5.80 13.87 1.73
C TYR A 115 6.47 12.51 1.76
N LEU A 116 5.70 11.48 1.42
CA LEU A 116 6.17 10.12 1.20
C LEU A 116 6.03 9.76 -0.27
N GLY A 117 7.05 9.11 -0.81
CA GLY A 117 7.05 8.54 -2.15
C GLY A 117 7.30 7.05 -2.08
N GLU A 118 6.49 6.28 -2.79
CA GLU A 118 6.65 4.85 -2.91
C GLU A 118 6.74 4.44 -4.38
N PHE A 119 7.62 3.48 -4.64
CA PHE A 119 7.68 2.75 -5.89
C PHE A 119 7.61 1.26 -5.58
N PHE A 120 6.81 0.52 -6.35
CA PHE A 120 6.66 -0.91 -6.18
C PHE A 120 6.61 -1.62 -7.52
N THR A 121 7.09 -2.85 -7.50
CA THR A 121 7.09 -3.75 -8.66
C THR A 121 6.81 -5.17 -8.22
N GLY A 122 6.25 -5.98 -9.11
CA GLY A 122 5.93 -7.35 -8.78
C GLY A 122 5.59 -8.22 -9.97
N VAL A 123 5.37 -9.49 -9.70
CA VAL A 123 4.94 -10.49 -10.69
C VAL A 123 3.83 -11.32 -10.07
N THR A 124 2.80 -11.60 -10.87
CA THR A 124 1.72 -12.51 -10.50
C THR A 124 1.64 -13.66 -11.50
N ILE A 125 1.50 -14.86 -10.95
CA ILE A 125 1.21 -16.09 -11.68
C ILE A 125 -0.12 -16.62 -11.13
N GLU A 126 -1.11 -16.77 -12.00
CA GLU A 126 -2.41 -17.28 -11.63
C GLU A 126 -2.76 -18.51 -12.46
N THR A 127 -3.24 -19.55 -11.78
CA THR A 127 -3.82 -20.76 -12.34
C THR A 127 -5.29 -20.85 -11.91
N HIS A 128 -5.99 -21.93 -12.26
CA HIS A 128 -7.40 -22.10 -11.89
C HIS A 128 -7.66 -22.03 -10.37
N ASN A 129 -6.74 -22.55 -9.55
CA ASN A 129 -6.94 -22.71 -8.11
C ASN A 129 -5.88 -22.01 -7.27
N ILE A 130 -4.81 -21.50 -7.87
CA ILE A 130 -3.69 -20.91 -7.13
C ILE A 130 -3.30 -19.59 -7.76
N GLU A 131 -3.11 -18.59 -6.92
CA GLU A 131 -2.49 -17.32 -7.27
C GLU A 131 -1.23 -17.13 -6.41
N LEU A 132 -0.11 -16.82 -7.07
CA LEU A 132 1.15 -16.47 -6.44
C LEU A 132 1.53 -15.06 -6.90
N THR A 133 1.72 -14.17 -5.93
CA THR A 133 2.15 -12.80 -6.20
C THR A 133 3.38 -12.47 -5.37
N THR A 134 4.39 -11.91 -6.03
CA THR A 134 5.57 -11.34 -5.38
C THR A 134 5.62 -9.85 -5.62
N MET A 135 5.91 -9.08 -4.58
CA MET A 135 6.01 -7.62 -4.62
C MET A 135 7.31 -7.19 -3.95
N TYR A 136 7.90 -6.12 -4.49
CA TYR A 136 9.03 -5.41 -3.91
C TYR A 136 8.71 -3.93 -3.89
N THR A 137 8.90 -3.30 -2.73
CA THR A 137 8.56 -1.90 -2.49
C THR A 137 9.77 -1.14 -1.96
N ILE A 138 9.95 0.06 -2.49
CA ILE A 138 10.88 1.06 -1.98
C ILE A 138 10.04 2.25 -1.53
N ARG A 139 10.18 2.63 -0.27
CA ARG A 139 9.52 3.77 0.35
C ARG A 139 10.54 4.79 0.78
N SER A 140 10.30 6.06 0.49
CA SER A 140 11.13 7.16 0.98
C SER A 140 11.17 7.22 2.51
N GLN A 141 12.04 8.05 3.06
CA GLN A 141 12.10 8.27 4.50
C GLN A 141 10.77 8.83 5.02
N GLU A 142 10.31 8.34 6.18
CA GLU A 142 9.07 8.76 6.82
C GLU A 142 9.26 9.89 7.84
N PHE A 143 10.48 10.05 8.36
CA PHE A 143 10.85 11.10 9.31
C PHE A 143 12.25 11.65 9.01
N TYR A 144 12.57 12.83 9.52
CA TYR A 144 13.79 13.56 9.16
C TYR A 144 15.10 12.85 9.56
N TRP A 145 15.09 12.11 10.66
CA TRP A 145 16.27 11.42 11.20
C TRP A 145 16.49 10.02 10.62
N GLN A 146 15.63 9.59 9.69
CA GLN A 146 15.81 8.31 9.01
C GLN A 146 16.92 8.44 7.96
N GLU A 147 17.98 7.64 8.08
CA GLU A 147 19.14 7.72 7.20
C GLU A 147 18.86 7.19 5.78
N HIS A 148 18.01 6.16 5.66
CA HIS A 148 17.82 5.43 4.40
C HIS A 148 16.35 5.14 4.09
N PRO A 149 15.96 5.13 2.80
CA PRO A 149 14.65 4.63 2.37
C PRO A 149 14.39 3.19 2.84
N SER A 150 13.15 2.90 3.19
CA SER A 150 12.72 1.55 3.55
C SER A 150 12.58 0.69 2.30
N LYS A 151 13.02 -0.58 2.38
CA LYS A 151 12.93 -1.56 1.29
C LYS A 151 12.40 -2.87 1.85
N PHE A 152 11.32 -3.38 1.28
CA PHE A 152 10.69 -4.61 1.74
C PHE A 152 10.05 -5.37 0.58
N GLY A 153 9.84 -6.67 0.78
CA GLY A 153 9.17 -7.53 -0.18
C GLY A 153 8.06 -8.32 0.48
N ALA A 154 7.07 -8.70 -0.31
CA ALA A 154 5.97 -9.54 0.11
C ALA A 154 5.77 -10.69 -0.89
N VAL A 155 5.40 -11.84 -0.37
CA VAL A 155 4.98 -13.00 -1.16
C VAL A 155 3.61 -13.41 -0.65
N SER A 156 2.66 -13.53 -1.55
CA SER A 156 1.31 -13.99 -1.24
C SER A 156 0.97 -15.24 -2.05
N VAL A 157 0.32 -16.20 -1.39
CA VAL A 157 -0.21 -17.42 -1.99
C VAL A 157 -1.69 -17.50 -1.62
N ALA A 158 -2.55 -17.55 -2.62
CA ALA A 158 -3.99 -17.73 -2.43
C ALA A 158 -4.46 -19.00 -3.12
N TYR A 159 -5.28 -19.79 -2.42
CA TYR A 159 -5.99 -20.94 -2.99
C TYR A 159 -7.46 -20.59 -3.22
N LYS A 160 -8.00 -20.97 -4.39
CA LYS A 160 -9.36 -20.69 -4.84
C LYS A 160 -10.13 -22.00 -4.96
N TRP A 161 -11.17 -22.14 -4.15
CA TRP A 161 -12.10 -23.27 -4.17
C TRP A 161 -13.44 -22.89 -4.82
#